data_AF-A0A7J7NE33-F1
#
_entry.id   AF-A0A7J7NE33-F1
#
_cell.length_a   1.000
_cell.length_b   1.000
_cell.length_c   1.000
_cell.angle_alpha   90.00
_cell.angle_beta   90.00
_cell.angle_gamma   90.00
#
_symmetry.space_group_name_H-M   'P 1'
#
loop_
_entity.id
_entity.type
_entity.pdbx_description
1 polymer ?
#
loop_
_entity_poly.entity_id
_entity_poly.type
_entity_poly.pdbx_seq_one_letter_code
_entity_poly.pdbx_strand_id
1 'polypeptide(L)'
;MFFYTMDWRGDDDSESLAGERRVERFFDLLFFDDFVDKEQNSEKLRIEARLGLLQFVVSKYDGSLPKLTSNPYSWTKVANILFIDSPVGAGFSYSETAEGNISGERQTCWQTYEFLKKWLIGHPEFLPNPIYVGGVSYGGFTVPLVVQHISDANKAGIEPFVNLKV
;
A
#
# COMPACT_ATOMS: atom_id res chain seq x y z
N MET A 1 -9.36 5.74 -1.87
CA MET A 1 -8.82 4.45 -1.39
C MET A 1 -8.44 3.71 -2.64
N PHE A 2 -7.15 3.46 -2.80
CA PHE A 2 -6.64 2.76 -3.97
C PHE A 2 -6.06 1.42 -3.53
N PHE A 3 -6.51 0.35 -4.17
CA PHE A 3 -5.93 -0.97 -4.02
C PHE A 3 -5.15 -1.24 -5.30
N TYR A 4 -3.86 -1.52 -5.17
CA TYR A 4 -3.03 -1.90 -6.30
C TYR A 4 -2.53 -3.31 -6.08
N THR A 5 -2.65 -4.11 -7.15
CA THR A 5 -2.07 -5.44 -7.25
C THR A 5 -0.75 -5.30 -8.00
N MET A 6 0.36 -5.76 -7.44
CA MET A 6 1.63 -5.74 -8.15
C MET A 6 1.74 -6.95 -9.10
N ASP A 7 1.88 -6.68 -10.40
CA ASP A 7 2.50 -7.59 -11.37
C ASP A 7 3.99 -7.26 -11.41
N TRP A 8 4.86 -8.27 -11.37
CA TRP A 8 6.32 -8.11 -11.28
C TRP A 8 7.01 -8.62 -12.54
N ARG A 9 6.55 -8.15 -13.71
CA ARG A 9 7.20 -8.43 -14.98
C ARG A 9 8.36 -7.45 -15.15
N GLY A 10 9.51 -7.99 -15.56
CA GLY A 10 10.75 -7.24 -15.68
C GLY A 10 10.71 -5.98 -16.55
N ASP A 11 9.70 -5.80 -17.41
CA ASP A 11 9.63 -4.64 -18.32
C ASP A 11 8.20 -4.17 -18.70
N ASP A 12 7.11 -4.80 -18.24
CA ASP A 12 5.72 -4.40 -18.61
C ASP A 12 4.73 -4.84 -17.51
N ASP A 13 4.33 -3.94 -16.62
CA ASP A 13 3.42 -4.23 -15.50
C ASP A 13 2.04 -3.58 -15.75
N SER A 14 1.04 -4.41 -16.07
CA SER A 14 -0.33 -3.93 -16.24
C SER A 14 -0.96 -3.61 -14.88
N GLU A 15 -1.18 -2.32 -14.60
CA GLU A 15 -1.94 -1.88 -13.42
C GLU A 15 -3.43 -2.23 -13.55
N SER A 16 -4.00 -2.91 -12.56
CA SER A 16 -5.46 -3.08 -12.47
C SER A 16 -6.05 -2.07 -11.49
N LEU A 17 -6.81 -1.10 -12.00
CA LEU A 17 -7.39 -0.01 -11.22
C LEU A 17 -8.76 -0.38 -10.65
N ALA A 18 -8.89 -0.34 -9.32
CA ALA A 18 -10.19 -0.30 -8.65
C ALA A 18 -10.55 1.15 -8.30
N GLY A 19 -11.28 1.83 -9.20
CA GLY A 19 -12.11 3.02 -8.95
C GLY A 19 -11.48 4.21 -8.23
N GLU A 20 -11.03 5.21 -8.99
CA GLU A 20 -10.48 6.48 -8.49
C GLU A 20 -11.57 7.43 -7.97
N ARG A 21 -11.39 7.95 -6.75
CA ARG A 21 -12.17 9.09 -6.23
C ARG A 21 -11.24 10.09 -5.56
N ARG A 22 -11.17 11.29 -6.16
CA ARG A 22 -10.45 12.46 -5.65
C ARG A 22 -11.07 12.93 -4.34
N VAL A 23 -10.25 13.04 -3.30
CA VAL A 23 -10.54 13.86 -2.13
C VAL A 23 -9.64 15.08 -2.24
N GLU A 24 -10.21 16.28 -2.31
CA GLU A 24 -9.42 17.49 -2.51
C GLU A 24 -8.58 17.79 -1.27
N ARG A 25 -7.27 17.61 -1.44
CA ARG A 25 -6.15 18.02 -0.57
C ARG A 25 -6.20 17.50 0.85
N PHE A 26 -5.47 16.42 1.12
CA PHE A 26 -4.52 16.28 2.24
C PHE A 26 -3.56 15.13 1.88
N PHE A 27 -2.35 15.15 2.46
CA PHE A 27 -1.18 14.25 2.28
C PHE A 27 -1.45 12.79 1.88
N ASP A 28 -0.45 12.14 1.27
CA ASP A 28 -0.54 10.74 0.85
C ASP A 28 0.13 9.82 1.87
N LEU A 29 -0.53 8.71 2.20
CA LEU A 29 -0.01 7.68 3.10
C LEU A 29 0.17 6.36 2.34
N LEU A 30 1.41 5.87 2.33
CA LEU A 30 1.75 4.51 1.93
C LEU A 30 1.57 3.58 3.13
N PHE A 31 0.75 2.54 3.01
CA PHE A 31 0.50 1.61 4.10
C PHE A 31 0.82 0.16 3.72
N PHE A 32 1.62 -0.49 4.56
CA PHE A 32 1.95 -1.92 4.48
C PHE A 32 1.16 -2.72 5.49
N ASP A 33 0.45 -3.75 5.02
CA ASP A 33 0.00 -4.85 5.86
C ASP A 33 0.51 -6.14 5.25
N ASP A 34 1.29 -6.89 6.02
CA ASP A 34 1.74 -8.21 5.63
C ASP A 34 0.80 -9.20 6.32
N PHE A 35 -0.06 -9.86 5.53
CA PHE A 35 -1.05 -10.82 6.02
C PHE A 35 -0.35 -12.10 6.49
N VAL A 36 0.26 -12.05 7.67
CA VAL A 36 0.54 -13.24 8.47
C VAL A 36 -0.04 -12.98 9.84
N ASP A 37 -1.30 -13.41 10.03
CA ASP A 37 -1.85 -13.47 11.38
C ASP A 37 -2.39 -14.84 11.74
N LYS A 38 -1.76 -15.42 12.76
CA LYS A 38 -2.27 -16.54 13.57
C LYS A 38 -2.94 -16.04 14.87
N GLU A 39 -2.96 -14.74 15.13
CA GLU A 39 -3.48 -14.14 16.36
C GLU A 39 -4.52 -13.03 16.09
N GLN A 40 -5.77 -13.31 16.47
CA GLN A 40 -6.85 -12.31 16.48
C GLN A 40 -6.66 -11.31 17.64
N ASN A 41 -5.83 -10.28 17.45
CA ASN A 41 -5.73 -9.18 18.42
C ASN A 41 -6.73 -8.04 18.09
N SER A 42 -7.61 -7.73 19.04
CA SER A 42 -8.68 -6.72 18.90
C SER A 42 -8.20 -5.28 18.65
N GLU A 43 -7.00 -4.90 19.10
CA GLU A 43 -6.45 -3.55 18.86
C GLU A 43 -5.88 -3.40 17.44
N LYS A 44 -5.27 -4.46 16.90
CA LYS A 44 -4.79 -4.51 15.52
C LYS A 44 -5.96 -4.36 14.53
N LEU A 45 -7.02 -5.12 14.77
CA LEU A 45 -8.29 -5.02 14.03
C LEU A 45 -8.91 -3.62 14.09
N ARG A 46 -8.72 -2.87 15.18
CA ARG A 46 -9.24 -1.50 15.35
C ARG A 46 -8.51 -0.46 14.53
N ILE A 47 -7.21 -0.64 14.29
CA ILE A 47 -6.40 0.28 13.47
C ILE A 47 -6.70 0.04 11.99
N GLU A 48 -6.68 -1.21 11.55
CA GLU A 48 -7.00 -1.61 10.16
C GLU A 48 -8.42 -1.17 9.76
N ALA A 49 -9.39 -1.37 10.66
CA ALA A 49 -10.77 -0.93 10.44
C ALA A 49 -10.92 0.59 10.33
N ARG A 50 -9.92 1.41 10.70
CA ARG A 50 -9.96 2.89 10.58
C ARG A 50 -9.27 3.41 9.31
N LEU A 51 -8.50 2.59 8.61
CA LEU A 51 -7.78 3.02 7.41
C LEU A 51 -8.72 3.01 6.18
N GLY A 52 -9.50 1.94 6.02
CA GLY A 52 -10.37 1.75 4.87
C GLY A 52 -11.63 2.65 4.86
N LEU A 53 -12.16 2.91 3.67
CA LEU A 53 -13.42 3.65 3.47
C LEU A 53 -14.66 2.83 3.87
N LEU A 54 -14.57 1.51 3.72
CA LEU A 54 -15.66 0.55 3.97
C LEU A 54 -15.26 -0.41 5.08
N GLN A 55 -16.25 -0.85 5.85
CA GLN A 55 -16.12 -1.91 6.84
C GLN A 55 -17.14 -3.02 6.55
N PHE A 56 -16.78 -4.26 6.89
CA PHE A 56 -17.71 -5.38 6.84
C PHE A 56 -18.77 -5.25 7.93
N VAL A 57 -20.02 -5.54 7.56
CA VAL A 57 -21.08 -5.75 8.54
C VAL A 57 -20.90 -7.15 9.12
N VAL A 58 -20.53 -7.23 10.39
CA VAL A 58 -20.36 -8.50 11.09
C VAL A 58 -21.74 -9.11 11.36
N SER A 59 -22.09 -10.12 10.57
CA SER A 59 -23.32 -10.90 10.73
C SER A 59 -23.03 -12.39 10.52
N LYS A 60 -23.93 -13.25 11.03
CA LYS A 60 -23.83 -14.69 10.79
C LYS A 60 -23.88 -14.97 9.28
N TYR A 61 -23.00 -15.83 8.79
CA TYR A 61 -22.97 -16.22 7.38
C TYR A 61 -24.27 -16.94 7.00
N ASP A 62 -24.96 -16.40 6.00
CA ASP A 62 -26.26 -16.88 5.50
C ASP A 62 -26.19 -17.38 4.05
N GLY A 63 -24.98 -17.52 3.48
CA GLY A 63 -24.76 -17.89 2.08
C GLY A 63 -24.81 -16.70 1.11
N SER A 64 -25.08 -15.48 1.59
CA SER A 64 -25.02 -14.27 0.76
C SER A 64 -23.64 -13.61 0.78
N LEU A 65 -23.43 -12.67 -0.14
CA LEU A 65 -22.20 -11.87 -0.17
C LEU A 65 -22.08 -11.00 1.10
N PRO A 66 -20.86 -10.79 1.62
CA PRO A 66 -20.64 -9.88 2.74
C PRO A 66 -21.19 -8.48 2.45
N LYS A 67 -21.89 -7.91 3.43
CA LYS A 67 -22.39 -6.54 3.34
C LYS A 67 -21.30 -5.55 3.78
N LEU A 68 -21.18 -4.45 3.05
CA LEU A 68 -20.26 -3.36 3.34
C LEU A 68 -21.04 -2.12 3.79
N THR A 69 -20.49 -1.39 4.76
CA THR A 69 -21.01 -0.08 5.18
C THR A 69 -19.88 0.94 5.23
N SER A 70 -20.23 2.23 5.12
CA SER A 70 -19.26 3.32 5.25
C SER A 70 -18.63 3.34 6.65
N ASN A 71 -17.32 3.58 6.69
CA ASN A 71 -16.56 3.78 7.91
C ASN A 71 -16.54 5.27 8.31
N PRO A 72 -17.22 5.68 9.40
CA PRO A 72 -17.24 7.07 9.83
C PRO A 72 -15.89 7.57 10.37
N TYR A 73 -14.94 6.68 10.68
CA TYR A 73 -13.61 7.04 11.20
C TYR A 73 -12.50 6.82 10.16
N SER A 74 -12.84 6.74 8.87
CA SER A 74 -11.88 6.48 7.81
C SER A 74 -10.83 7.59 7.68
N TRP A 75 -9.56 7.19 7.62
CA TRP A 75 -8.44 8.09 7.33
C TRP A 75 -8.50 8.66 5.92
N THR A 76 -9.25 8.04 5.00
CA THR A 76 -9.49 8.59 3.65
C THR A 76 -10.23 9.94 3.66
N LYS A 77 -10.77 10.36 4.81
CA LYS A 77 -11.34 11.71 4.99
C LYS A 77 -10.28 12.82 5.07
N VAL A 78 -9.04 12.48 5.39
CA VAL A 78 -7.95 13.42 5.68
C VAL A 78 -6.65 13.08 4.97
N ALA A 79 -6.64 12.07 4.10
CA ALA A 79 -5.47 11.62 3.35
C ALA A 79 -5.90 10.81 2.13
N ASN A 80 -5.07 10.79 1.08
CA ASN A 80 -5.15 9.67 0.14
C ASN A 80 -4.30 8.52 0.68
N ILE A 81 -4.80 7.29 0.55
CA ILE A 81 -4.12 6.11 1.09
C ILE A 81 -3.90 5.13 -0.04
N LEU A 82 -2.64 4.72 -0.19
CA LEU A 82 -2.15 3.72 -1.13
C LEU A 82 -1.86 2.42 -0.36
N PHE A 83 -2.64 1.37 -0.63
CA PHE A 83 -2.48 0.06 0.00
C PHE A 83 -1.56 -0.85 -0.82
N ILE A 84 -0.47 -1.21 -0.15
CA ILE A 84 0.66 -2.10 -0.47
C ILE A 84 0.49 -3.61 -0.24
N ASP A 85 -0.09 -4.42 -1.13
CA ASP A 85 0.02 -5.88 -1.01
C ASP A 85 1.46 -6.32 -1.35
N SER A 86 2.28 -6.63 -0.34
CA SER A 86 3.70 -6.96 -0.46
C SER A 86 4.12 -7.91 0.66
N PRO A 87 4.98 -8.93 0.42
CA PRO A 87 5.73 -9.21 -0.82
C PRO A 87 4.90 -9.86 -1.94
N VAL A 88 5.56 -10.21 -3.04
CA VAL A 88 4.99 -11.07 -4.09
C VAL A 88 4.41 -12.34 -3.47
N GLY A 89 3.15 -12.65 -3.76
CA GLY A 89 2.40 -13.75 -3.15
C GLY A 89 1.51 -13.35 -1.96
N ALA A 90 1.63 -12.12 -1.45
CA ALA A 90 0.73 -11.58 -0.43
C ALA A 90 -0.54 -11.00 -1.08
N GLY A 91 -1.71 -11.33 -0.53
CA GLY A 91 -3.00 -10.79 -0.98
C GLY A 91 -3.26 -11.07 -2.47
N PHE A 92 -3.32 -10.00 -3.26
CA PHE A 92 -3.52 -10.04 -4.70
C PHE A 92 -2.23 -9.88 -5.52
N SER A 93 -1.08 -9.68 -4.90
CA SER A 93 0.20 -9.52 -5.60
C SER A 93 0.76 -10.88 -6.04
N TYR A 94 1.17 -10.99 -7.30
CA TYR A 94 1.70 -12.25 -7.87
C TYR A 94 2.82 -11.99 -8.89
N SER A 95 3.61 -13.02 -9.18
CA SER A 95 4.58 -13.02 -10.28
C SER A 95 4.38 -14.25 -11.14
N GLU A 96 4.37 -14.06 -12.45
CA GLU A 96 4.37 -15.15 -13.42
C GLU A 96 5.77 -15.73 -13.68
N THR A 97 6.82 -15.00 -13.27
CA THR A 97 8.22 -15.41 -13.45
C THR A 97 8.80 -16.00 -12.16
N ALA A 98 9.75 -16.92 -12.30
CA ALA A 98 10.45 -17.49 -11.16
C ALA A 98 11.30 -16.43 -10.44
N GLU A 99 11.89 -15.52 -11.21
CA GLU A 99 12.73 -14.42 -10.73
C GLU A 99 11.92 -13.40 -9.92
N GLY A 100 10.73 -13.02 -10.38
CA GLY A 100 9.83 -12.13 -9.64
C GLY A 100 9.23 -12.76 -8.39
N ASN A 101 9.19 -14.10 -8.31
CA ASN A 101 8.77 -14.83 -7.10
C ASN A 101 9.88 -14.94 -6.03
N ILE A 102 11.10 -14.47 -6.31
CA ILE A 102 12.17 -14.44 -5.31
C ILE A 102 11.82 -13.37 -4.28
N SER A 103 11.39 -13.80 -3.10
CA SER A 103 11.07 -12.94 -1.98
C SER A 103 12.14 -13.00 -0.89
N GLY A 104 12.55 -11.82 -0.42
CA GLY A 104 13.45 -11.66 0.71
C GLY A 104 13.31 -10.23 1.24
N GLU A 105 13.43 -10.06 2.55
CA GLU A 105 13.22 -8.79 3.27
C GLU A 105 13.71 -7.53 2.52
N ARG A 106 14.98 -7.50 2.11
CA ARG A 106 15.57 -6.37 1.36
C ARG A 106 15.01 -6.24 -0.05
N GLN A 107 14.83 -7.37 -0.74
CA GLN A 107 14.29 -7.41 -2.09
C GLN A 107 12.87 -6.85 -2.10
N THR A 108 12.03 -7.25 -1.14
CA THR A 108 10.67 -6.78 -0.95
C THR A 108 10.62 -5.26 -0.69
N CYS A 109 11.50 -4.74 0.16
CA CYS A 109 11.55 -3.29 0.41
C CYS A 109 12.00 -2.50 -0.84
N TRP A 110 12.98 -3.01 -1.58
CA TRP A 110 13.43 -2.42 -2.84
C TRP A 110 12.32 -2.42 -3.89
N GLN A 111 11.68 -3.57 -4.08
CA GLN A 111 10.53 -3.78 -4.95
C GLN A 111 9.40 -2.79 -4.63
N THR A 112 9.07 -2.64 -3.36
CA THR A 112 8.07 -1.68 -2.89
C THR A 112 8.41 -0.23 -3.26
N TYR A 113 9.68 0.17 -3.10
CA TYR A 113 10.15 1.48 -3.55
C TYR A 113 10.03 1.63 -5.09
N GLU A 114 10.45 0.62 -5.85
CA GLU A 114 10.33 0.62 -7.32
C GLU A 114 8.88 0.77 -7.78
N PHE A 115 7.94 0.10 -7.10
CA PHE A 115 6.51 0.29 -7.35
C PHE A 115 6.07 1.73 -7.08
N LEU A 116 6.40 2.31 -5.91
CA LEU A 116 6.03 3.69 -5.59
C LEU A 116 6.57 4.67 -6.65
N LYS A 117 7.81 4.45 -7.10
CA LYS A 117 8.44 5.24 -8.16
C LYS A 117 7.66 5.16 -9.47
N LYS A 118 7.33 3.94 -9.93
CA LYS A 118 6.52 3.71 -11.14
C LYS A 118 5.12 4.32 -11.00
N TRP A 119 4.48 4.13 -9.85
CA TRP A 119 3.15 4.69 -9.55
C TRP A 119 3.14 6.22 -9.65
N LEU A 120 4.15 6.90 -9.12
CA LEU A 120 4.27 8.36 -9.21
C LEU A 120 4.59 8.85 -10.64
N ILE A 121 5.22 8.02 -11.48
CA ILE A 121 5.40 8.30 -12.91
C ILE A 121 4.05 8.20 -13.64
N GLY A 122 3.24 7.19 -13.31
CA GLY A 122 1.89 7.01 -13.87
C GLY A 122 0.88 8.05 -13.35
N HIS A 123 1.10 8.57 -12.14
CA HIS A 123 0.21 9.50 -11.45
C HIS A 123 0.95 10.78 -10.99
N PRO A 124 1.49 11.57 -11.94
CA PRO A 124 2.32 12.74 -11.63
C PRO A 124 1.57 13.83 -10.84
N GLU A 125 0.24 13.82 -10.84
CA GLU A 125 -0.60 14.73 -10.04
C GLU A 125 -0.42 14.57 -8.52
N PHE A 126 0.13 13.45 -8.04
CA PHE A 126 0.44 13.23 -6.63
C PHE A 126 1.85 13.67 -6.23
N LEU A 127 2.75 13.96 -7.18
CA LEU A 127 4.12 14.42 -6.89
C LEU A 127 4.23 15.62 -5.95
N PRO A 128 3.33 16.63 -6.01
CA PRO A 128 3.40 17.77 -5.09
C PRO A 128 3.03 17.41 -3.64
N ASN A 129 2.32 16.31 -3.43
CA ASN A 129 1.81 15.95 -2.12
C ASN A 129 2.95 15.44 -1.21
N PRO A 130 2.93 15.78 0.09
CA PRO A 130 3.80 15.13 1.05
C PRO A 130 3.42 13.65 1.17
N ILE A 131 4.42 12.76 1.11
CA ILE A 131 4.25 11.32 1.27
C ILE A 131 4.74 10.89 2.65
N TYR A 132 3.89 10.17 3.36
CA TYR A 132 4.19 9.50 4.62
C TYR A 132 4.21 7.99 4.39
N VAL A 133 5.11 7.28 5.05
CA VAL A 133 5.21 5.82 4.96
C VAL A 133 4.89 5.23 6.33
N GLY A 134 3.86 4.38 6.37
CA GLY A 134 3.38 3.74 7.58
C GLY A 134 3.22 2.23 7.40
N GLY A 135 3.18 1.53 8.51
CA GLY A 135 2.96 0.09 8.54
C GLY A 135 2.71 -0.37 9.96
N VAL A 136 2.07 -1.53 10.10
CA VAL A 136 1.82 -2.20 11.38
C VAL A 136 2.55 -3.54 11.42
N SER A 137 2.75 -4.10 12.61
CA SER A 137 3.43 -5.40 12.79
C SER A 137 4.83 -5.42 12.17
N TYR A 138 5.08 -6.30 11.20
CA TYR A 138 6.32 -6.42 10.44
C TYR A 138 6.67 -5.15 9.63
N GLY A 139 5.70 -4.23 9.50
CA GLY A 139 5.89 -2.84 9.08
C GLY A 139 7.02 -2.12 9.82
N GLY A 140 7.31 -2.48 11.07
CA GLY A 140 8.44 -1.92 11.83
C GLY A 140 9.81 -2.18 11.18
N PHE A 141 9.93 -3.21 10.35
CA PHE A 141 11.14 -3.51 9.58
C PHE A 141 11.08 -2.92 8.16
N THR A 142 9.94 -3.04 7.48
CA THR A 142 9.82 -2.63 6.07
C THR A 142 9.77 -1.12 5.90
N VAL A 143 9.04 -0.41 6.77
CA VAL A 143 8.91 1.07 6.73
C VAL A 143 10.26 1.77 6.72
N PRO A 144 11.20 1.53 7.68
CA PRO A 144 12.47 2.24 7.67
C PRO A 144 13.32 1.93 6.43
N LEU A 145 13.27 0.71 5.89
CA LEU A 145 14.02 0.36 4.68
C LEU A 145 13.44 1.03 3.42
N VAL A 146 12.12 1.08 3.28
CA VAL A 146 11.47 1.78 2.17
C VAL A 146 11.76 3.28 2.24
N VAL A 147 11.64 3.88 3.43
CA VAL A 147 11.99 5.29 3.69
C VAL A 147 13.45 5.56 3.33
N GLN A 148 14.36 4.65 3.68
CA GLN A 148 15.78 4.75 3.33
C GLN A 148 15.99 4.74 1.82
N HIS A 149 15.36 3.82 1.09
CA HIS A 149 15.44 3.75 -0.37
C HIS A 149 14.96 5.04 -1.04
N ILE A 150 13.82 5.60 -0.59
CA ILE A 150 13.30 6.87 -1.08
C ILE A 150 14.29 8.02 -0.80
N SER A 151 14.80 8.10 0.43
CA SER A 151 15.77 9.13 0.82
C SER A 151 17.05 9.07 -0.03
N ASP A 152 17.58 7.86 -0.27
CA ASP A 152 18.82 7.69 -1.03
C ASP A 152 18.62 7.98 -2.51
N ALA A 153 17.47 7.59 -3.08
CA ALA A 153 17.09 7.96 -4.44
C ALA A 153 16.97 9.47 -4.62
N ASN A 154 16.30 10.16 -3.69
CA ASN A 154 16.19 11.62 -3.69
C ASN A 154 17.58 12.29 -3.64
N LYS A 155 18.49 11.81 -2.79
CA LYS A 155 19.88 12.33 -2.70
C LYS A 155 20.68 12.08 -3.95
N ALA A 156 20.45 10.95 -4.62
CA ALA A 156 21.10 10.58 -5.86
C ALA A 156 20.52 11.30 -7.09
N GLY A 157 19.44 12.08 -6.93
CA GLY A 157 18.76 12.77 -8.04
C GLY A 157 18.01 11.82 -8.96
N ILE A 158 17.56 10.67 -8.45
CA ILE A 158 16.73 9.72 -9.19
C ILE A 158 15.30 10.26 -9.21
N GLU A 159 14.72 10.38 -10.40
CA GLU A 159 13.35 10.86 -10.58
C GLU A 159 12.31 9.71 -10.48
N PRO A 160 11.07 10.01 -10.04
CA PRO A 160 10.62 11.33 -9.60
C PRO A 160 11.07 11.65 -8.16
N PHE A 161 11.38 12.92 -7.89
CA PHE A 161 11.61 13.37 -6.52
C PHE A 161 10.37 13.15 -5.65
N VAL A 162 10.54 12.42 -4.54
CA VAL A 162 9.46 12.13 -3.59
C VAL A 162 9.50 13.13 -2.44
N ASN A 163 8.41 13.87 -2.19
CA ASN A 163 8.28 14.78 -1.05
C ASN A 163 8.03 14.03 0.27
N LEU A 164 9.00 13.19 0.65
CA LEU A 164 8.97 12.35 1.84
C LEU A 164 8.93 13.19 3.11
N LYS A 165 8.01 12.86 4.02
CA LYS A 165 7.93 13.40 5.39
C LYS A 165 8.11 12.27 6.40
N VAL A 166 8.94 12.52 7.40
CA VAL A 166 9.27 11.61 8.51
C VAL A 166 8.85 12.23 9.82
#